data_AF-A0A7S3MCQ5-F1
#
_entry.id   AF-A0A7S3MCQ5-F1
#
_cell.length_a   1.000
_cell.length_b   1.000
_cell.length_c   1.000
_cell.angle_alpha   90.00
_cell.angle_beta   90.00
_cell.angle_gamma   90.00
#
_symmetry.space_group_name_H-M   'P 1'
#
loop_
_entity.id
_entity.type
_entity.pdbx_description
1 polymer ?
#
loop_
_entity_poly.entity_id
_entity_poly.type
_entity_poly.pdbx_seq_one_letter_code
_entity_poly.pdbx_strand_id
1 'polypeptide(L)'
;EKARSAEEAAQREAAEEVARRVEALHAEQDRKVAVVAFLTKHGFTGGVRGAKRNLMKSTYPLHRAAKTANTKMVEYLLMEGADPVQKNSAGRTAAQVARR
;
A
#
# COMPACT_ATOMS: atom_id res chain seq x y z
N GLU A 1 -24.25 -16.60 -39.54
CA GLU A 1 -22.83 -16.66 -39.11
C GLU A 1 -22.36 -15.36 -38.46
N LYS A 2 -22.37 -14.22 -39.17
CA LYS A 2 -21.94 -12.90 -38.64
C LYS A 2 -22.58 -12.48 -37.30
N ALA A 3 -23.87 -12.76 -37.09
CA ALA A 3 -24.56 -12.43 -35.84
C ALA A 3 -24.03 -13.21 -34.63
N ARG A 4 -23.66 -14.49 -34.80
CA ARG A 4 -23.11 -15.34 -33.73
C ARG A 4 -21.68 -14.92 -33.38
N SER A 5 -20.87 -14.54 -34.38
CA SER A 5 -19.52 -13.99 -34.13
C SER A 5 -19.52 -12.63 -33.45
N ALA A 6 -20.49 -11.76 -33.74
CA ALA A 6 -20.62 -10.48 -33.06
C ALA A 6 -21.03 -10.64 -31.59
N GLU A 7 -21.90 -11.60 -31.30
CA GLU A 7 -22.34 -11.91 -29.94
C GLU A 7 -21.22 -12.55 -29.10
N GLU A 8 -20.44 -13.47 -29.67
CA GLU A 8 -19.24 -14.03 -29.03
C GLU A 8 -18.17 -12.96 -28.76
N ALA A 9 -17.95 -12.03 -29.69
CA ALA A 9 -17.00 -10.93 -29.49
C ALA A 9 -17.44 -10.02 -28.34
N ALA A 10 -18.73 -9.65 -28.29
CA ALA A 10 -19.28 -8.86 -27.19
C ALA A 10 -19.23 -9.59 -25.84
N GLN A 11 -19.46 -10.92 -25.83
CA GLN A 11 -19.33 -11.73 -24.62
C GLN A 11 -17.88 -11.83 -24.14
N ARG A 12 -16.90 -11.91 -25.04
CA ARG A 12 -15.47 -11.90 -24.70
C ARG A 12 -15.03 -10.55 -24.14
N GLU A 13 -15.42 -9.44 -24.78
CA GLU A 13 -15.13 -8.09 -24.26
C GLU A 13 -15.74 -7.86 -22.87
N ALA A 14 -16.98 -8.30 -22.66
CA ALA A 14 -17.63 -8.22 -21.34
C ALA A 14 -16.89 -9.07 -20.28
N ALA A 15 -16.46 -10.29 -20.64
CA ALA A 15 -15.69 -11.15 -19.76
C ALA A 15 -14.30 -10.54 -19.41
N GLU A 16 -13.63 -9.91 -20.38
CA GLU A 16 -12.36 -9.21 -20.16
C GLU A 16 -12.52 -7.94 -19.32
N GLU A 17 -13.62 -7.19 -19.45
CA GLU A 17 -13.92 -6.08 -18.54
C GLU A 17 -14.16 -6.56 -17.10
N VAL A 18 -14.90 -7.66 -16.93
CA VAL A 18 -15.13 -8.26 -15.61
C VAL A 18 -13.81 -8.77 -15.02
N ALA A 19 -12.99 -9.47 -15.79
CA ALA A 19 -11.68 -9.94 -15.35
C ALA A 19 -10.79 -8.78 -14.89
N ARG A 20 -10.70 -7.69 -15.68
CA ARG A 20 -9.94 -6.48 -15.32
C ARG A 20 -10.44 -5.83 -14.02
N ARG A 21 -11.77 -5.78 -13.80
CA ARG A 21 -12.34 -5.27 -12.55
C ARG A 21 -12.01 -6.17 -11.36
N VAL A 22 -12.10 -7.49 -11.52
CA VAL A 22 -11.78 -8.44 -10.44
C VAL A 22 -10.30 -8.37 -10.09
N GLU A 23 -9.41 -8.30 -11.07
CA GLU A 23 -7.97 -8.11 -10.84
C GLU A 23 -7.66 -6.79 -10.12
N ALA A 24 -8.30 -5.69 -10.51
CA ALA A 24 -8.13 -4.41 -9.84
C ALA A 24 -8.57 -4.47 -8.36
N LEU A 25 -9.71 -5.11 -8.07
CA LEU A 25 -10.19 -5.29 -6.70
C LEU A 25 -9.25 -6.17 -5.86
N HIS A 26 -8.73 -7.26 -6.43
CA HIS A 26 -7.76 -8.11 -5.75
C HIS A 26 -6.45 -7.36 -5.49
N ALA A 27 -5.93 -6.60 -6.45
CA ALA A 27 -4.72 -5.80 -6.25
C ALA A 27 -4.87 -4.76 -5.12
N GLU A 28 -6.05 -4.15 -4.99
CA GLU A 28 -6.35 -3.26 -3.86
C GLU A 28 -6.43 -4.00 -2.52
N GLN A 29 -7.05 -5.19 -2.50
CA GLN A 29 -7.11 -6.02 -1.30
C GLN A 29 -5.72 -6.50 -0.88
N ASP A 30 -4.91 -7.00 -1.81
CA ASP A 30 -3.55 -7.44 -1.55
C ASP A 30 -2.69 -6.31 -0.99
N ARG A 31 -2.85 -5.09 -1.51
CA ARG A 31 -2.19 -3.90 -0.96
C ARG A 31 -2.58 -3.66 0.50
N LYS A 32 -3.89 -3.64 0.80
CA LYS A 32 -4.39 -3.43 2.17
C LYS A 32 -3.92 -4.53 3.12
N VAL A 33 -3.99 -5.79 2.69
CA VAL A 33 -3.51 -6.93 3.47
C VAL A 33 -2.01 -6.81 3.74
N ALA A 34 -1.20 -6.46 2.74
CA ALA A 34 0.24 -6.27 2.91
C ALA A 34 0.55 -5.13 3.90
N VAL A 35 -0.16 -4.02 3.83
CA VAL A 35 -0.01 -2.89 4.76
C VAL A 35 -0.39 -3.30 6.18
N VAL A 36 -1.54 -3.94 6.37
CA VAL A 36 -1.98 -4.43 7.69
C VAL A 36 -1.00 -5.45 8.26
N ALA A 37 -0.55 -6.41 7.45
CA ALA A 37 0.45 -7.39 7.87
C ALA A 37 1.76 -6.70 8.31
N PHE A 38 2.21 -5.68 7.58
CA PHE A 38 3.40 -4.90 7.94
C PHE A 38 3.20 -4.13 9.26
N LEU A 39 2.06 -3.46 9.43
CA LEU A 39 1.73 -2.72 10.64
C LEU A 39 1.71 -3.64 11.87
N THR A 40 1.02 -4.77 11.78
CA THR A 40 0.93 -5.77 12.85
C THR A 40 2.30 -6.36 13.17
N LYS A 41 3.07 -6.78 12.14
CA LYS A 41 4.41 -7.35 12.32
C LYS A 41 5.38 -6.41 13.05
N HIS A 42 5.23 -5.10 12.87
CA HIS A 42 6.08 -4.10 13.53
C HIS A 42 5.44 -3.45 14.77
N GLY A 43 4.20 -3.82 15.09
CA GLY A 43 3.45 -3.35 16.25
C GLY A 43 3.02 -1.88 16.15
N PHE A 44 2.57 -1.45 14.97
CA PHE A 44 1.93 -0.16 14.75
C PHE A 44 0.41 -0.30 14.94
N THR A 45 -0.07 -0.02 16.15
CA THR A 45 -1.49 -0.17 16.51
C THR A 45 -2.37 1.02 16.12
N GLY A 46 -1.77 2.19 15.84
CA GLY A 46 -2.51 3.39 15.43
C GLY A 46 -2.77 3.52 13.92
N GLY A 47 -2.59 2.44 13.16
CA GLY A 47 -2.75 2.44 11.69
C GLY A 47 -1.61 3.12 10.94
N VAL A 48 -1.87 3.49 9.67
CA VAL A 48 -0.88 4.02 8.71
C VAL A 48 -0.25 5.34 9.17
N ARG A 49 -1.05 6.21 9.82
CA ARG A 49 -0.60 7.46 10.45
C ARG A 49 -0.18 7.28 11.92
N GLY A 50 -0.49 6.12 12.50
CA GLY A 50 -0.24 5.82 13.89
C GLY A 50 1.24 5.71 14.18
N ALA A 51 1.77 6.65 14.95
CA ALA A 51 3.13 6.54 15.43
C ALA A 51 3.22 5.48 16.53
N LYS A 52 4.19 4.58 16.42
CA LYS A 52 4.62 3.75 17.54
C LYS A 52 5.45 4.62 18.48
N ARG A 53 4.91 4.87 19.67
CA ARG A 53 5.55 5.69 20.71
C ARG A 53 6.02 4.78 21.84
N ASN A 54 7.30 4.83 22.13
CA ASN A 54 7.89 4.34 23.37
C ASN A 54 8.30 5.55 24.22
N LEU A 55 8.75 5.31 25.46
CA LEU A 55 9.06 6.33 26.48
C LEU A 55 9.94 7.50 25.99
N MET A 56 10.78 7.30 24.96
CA MET A 56 11.64 8.35 24.40
C MET A 56 11.61 8.50 22.86
N LYS A 57 10.82 7.70 22.13
CA LYS A 57 10.90 7.66 20.65
C LYS A 57 9.55 7.42 20.00
N SER A 58 9.26 8.20 18.97
CA SER A 58 8.14 8.07 18.05
C SER A 58 8.65 7.66 16.69
N THR A 59 8.20 6.50 16.21
CA THR A 59 8.52 5.97 14.87
C THR A 59 7.23 5.77 14.11
N TYR A 60 7.20 6.13 12.83
CA TYR A 60 6.04 5.90 11.97
C TYR A 60 6.27 4.70 11.05
N PRO A 61 5.20 4.06 10.54
CA PRO A 61 5.30 2.96 9.59
C PRO A 61 6.18 3.31 8.39
N LEU A 62 6.04 4.54 7.88
CA LEU A 62 6.77 5.03 6.72
C LEU A 62 8.28 5.13 6.97
N HIS A 63 8.72 5.59 8.14
CA HIS A 63 10.14 5.58 8.51
C HIS A 63 10.69 4.15 8.61
N ARG A 64 9.85 3.20 9.04
CA ARG A 64 10.28 1.81 9.17
C ARG A 64 10.44 1.13 7.82
N ALA A 65 9.48 1.35 6.90
CA ALA A 65 9.56 0.88 5.52
C ALA A 65 10.76 1.47 4.78
N ALA A 66 11.01 2.78 4.96
CA ALA A 66 12.18 3.48 4.44
C ALA A 66 13.50 2.91 4.98
N LYS A 67 13.57 2.61 6.29
CA LYS A 67 14.76 1.98 6.90
C LYS A 67 15.03 0.57 6.40
N THR A 68 14.00 -0.17 5.99
CA THR A 68 14.14 -1.52 5.41
C THR A 68 14.32 -1.50 3.89
N ALA A 69 14.45 -0.33 3.27
CA ALA A 69 14.54 -0.15 1.81
C ALA A 69 13.40 -0.83 1.04
N ASN A 70 12.21 -0.94 1.65
CA ASN A 70 11.07 -1.59 1.03
C ASN A 70 10.24 -0.55 0.26
N THR A 71 10.64 -0.28 -0.98
CA THR A 71 9.99 0.71 -1.87
C THR A 71 8.51 0.41 -2.08
N LYS A 72 8.16 -0.85 -2.38
CA LYS A 72 6.76 -1.27 -2.54
C LYS A 72 5.92 -0.94 -1.31
N MET A 73 6.42 -1.22 -0.11
CA MET A 73 5.69 -0.90 1.13
C MET A 73 5.61 0.60 1.37
N VAL A 74 6.62 1.38 0.98
CA VAL A 74 6.56 2.85 1.03
C VAL A 74 5.44 3.35 0.11
N GLU A 75 5.36 2.87 -1.12
CA GLU A 75 4.28 3.22 -2.06
C GLU A 75 2.92 2.84 -1.51
N TYR A 76 2.77 1.62 -0.99
CA TYR A 76 1.51 1.17 -0.42
C TYR A 76 1.07 2.01 0.78
N LEU A 77 2.00 2.34 1.69
CA LEU A 77 1.69 3.21 2.83
C LEU A 77 1.29 4.62 2.37
N LEU A 78 1.92 5.16 1.31
CA LEU A 78 1.55 6.47 0.74
C LEU A 78 0.16 6.43 0.09
N MET A 79 -0.16 5.37 -0.65
CA MET A 79 -1.50 5.16 -1.21
C MET A 79 -2.57 5.04 -0.13
N GLU A 80 -2.24 4.42 1.01
CA GLU A 80 -3.14 4.33 2.17
C GLU A 80 -3.15 5.62 3.04
N GLY A 81 -2.52 6.71 2.58
CA GLY A 81 -2.60 8.03 3.21
C GLY A 81 -1.53 8.33 4.27
N ALA A 82 -0.39 7.64 4.26
CA ALA A 82 0.77 8.01 5.08
C ALA A 82 1.34 9.37 4.66
N ASP A 83 1.77 10.17 5.64
CA ASP A 83 2.36 11.48 5.39
C ASP A 83 3.88 11.37 5.12
N PRO A 84 4.37 11.64 3.89
CA PRO A 84 5.80 11.52 3.55
C PRO A 84 6.69 12.56 4.23
N VAL A 85 6.10 13.71 4.56
CA VAL A 85 6.78 14.83 5.22
C VAL A 85 6.81 14.70 6.74
N GLN A 86 6.15 13.67 7.28
CA GLN A 86 6.09 13.45 8.72
C GLN A 86 7.48 13.21 9.30
N LYS A 87 7.83 14.01 10.30
CA LYS A 87 9.10 13.86 11.04
C LYS A 87 8.91 12.89 12.20
N ASN A 88 9.90 12.02 12.39
CA ASN A 88 10.01 11.18 13.59
C ASN A 88 10.56 11.98 14.79
N SER A 89 10.71 11.34 15.96
CA SER A 89 11.28 12.00 17.14
C SER A 89 12.70 12.53 16.98
N ALA A 90 13.45 12.07 15.97
CA ALA A 90 14.78 12.59 15.65
C ALA A 90 14.73 13.76 14.66
N GLY A 91 13.55 14.30 14.35
CA GLY A 91 13.36 15.37 13.38
C GLY A 91 13.56 14.97 11.92
N ARG A 92 13.65 13.66 11.63
CA ARG A 92 13.95 13.14 10.29
C ARG A 92 12.69 12.68 9.54
N THR A 93 12.64 12.92 8.24
CA THR A 93 11.61 12.37 7.34
C THR A 93 11.90 10.93 6.96
N ALA A 94 10.93 10.21 6.40
CA ALA A 94 11.14 8.84 5.93
C ALA A 94 12.26 8.77 4.88
N ALA A 95 12.28 9.69 3.92
CA ALA A 95 13.34 9.79 2.91
C ALA A 95 14.73 10.01 3.52
N GLN A 96 14.85 10.85 4.56
CA GLN A 96 16.11 11.06 5.27
C GLN A 96 16.57 9.83 6.05
N VAL A 97 15.64 8.99 6.52
CA VAL A 97 15.97 7.71 7.17
C VAL A 97 16.42 6.65 6.16
N ALA A 98 15.87 6.64 4.94
CA ALA A 98 16.30 5.74 3.87
C ALA A 98 17.71 6.05 3.33
N ARG A 99 18.13 7.32 3.37
CA ARG A 99 19.44 7.78 2.89
C ARG A 99 20.60 7.52 3.86
N ARG A 100 20.37 6.80 4.95
CA ARG A 100 21.34 6.61 6.04
C ARG A 100 21.86 5.19 6.05
#